data_AF-A0A2H1GHB0-F1
#
_entry.id   AF-A0A2H1GHB0-F1
#
_cell.length_a   1.000
_cell.length_b   1.000
_cell.length_c   1.000
_cell.angle_alpha   90.00
_cell.angle_beta   90.00
_cell.angle_gamma   90.00
#
_symmetry.space_group_name_H-M   'P 1'
#
loop_
_entity.id
_entity.type
_entity.pdbx_description
1 polymer ?
#
loop_
_entity_poly.entity_id
_entity_poly.type
_entity_poly.pdbx_seq_one_letter_code
_entity_poly.pdbx_strand_id
1 'polypeptide(L)'
;MNALLLEGLRGCRPTNQIPEHGQVLYSPAMGVLQHQSVVFKGMFSLNSSAYSGPPTKESNAKWEELYSFGISAISTKEASQMINHTLPIPGQHGSYITSLSVFHMLHCLNVMRHAIYEGPDWLDIDELMAISHVDHCINAIRQSLMCSADITPLVWARQRHDGKVKEVMEVVHSCRNFDLVRQWGLQRQLKTDFDRDRVVTSDPLGWGSTSIP
;
A
#
# COMPACT_ATOMS: atom_id res chain seq x y z
N MET A 1 34.75 46.52 24.58
CA MET A 1 34.91 45.55 23.47
C MET A 1 33.57 44.86 23.24
N ASN A 2 33.11 44.90 21.99
CA ASN A 2 31.78 44.52 21.50
C ASN A 2 31.27 43.14 21.93
N ALA A 3 29.96 43.04 22.17
CA ALA A 3 29.11 42.00 21.58
C ALA A 3 27.68 42.52 21.46
N LEU A 4 27.19 42.55 20.22
CA LEU A 4 25.89 43.06 19.79
C LEU A 4 24.74 42.07 20.10
N LEU A 5 23.59 42.66 20.42
CA LEU A 5 22.20 42.28 20.08
C LEU A 5 21.92 40.83 19.64
N LEU A 6 21.13 40.12 20.44
CA LEU A 6 20.22 39.06 19.99
C LEU A 6 18.84 39.28 20.62
N GLU A 7 18.13 40.30 20.15
CA GLU A 7 16.68 40.29 20.13
C GLU A 7 16.22 39.47 18.92
N GLY A 8 15.25 38.57 19.11
CA GLY A 8 14.46 38.04 18.00
C GLY A 8 14.49 36.53 17.82
N LEU A 9 13.94 35.77 18.77
CA LEU A 9 13.29 34.48 18.46
C LEU A 9 11.96 34.37 19.21
N ARG A 10 11.03 35.26 18.87
CA ARG A 10 9.60 34.96 19.01
C ARG A 10 9.19 34.13 17.79
N GLY A 11 8.72 32.91 18.03
CA GLY A 11 7.79 32.24 17.12
C GLY A 11 8.38 31.15 16.24
N CYS A 12 8.68 29.99 16.83
CA CYS A 12 8.41 28.71 16.17
C CYS A 12 7.73 27.78 17.19
N ARG A 13 6.40 27.82 17.27
CA ARG A 13 5.67 26.62 17.69
C ARG A 13 5.90 25.60 16.58
N PRO A 14 6.37 24.37 16.87
CA PRO A 14 6.33 23.32 15.87
C PRO A 14 4.85 23.07 15.58
N THR A 15 4.39 23.48 14.40
CA THR A 15 3.14 22.95 13.84
C THR A 15 3.40 21.47 13.58
N ASN A 16 3.11 20.64 14.58
CA ASN A 16 2.97 19.19 14.44
C ASN A 16 1.74 18.83 13.59
N GLN A 17 1.50 19.56 12.51
CA GLN A 17 0.61 19.13 11.45
C GLN A 17 1.45 18.22 10.56
N ILE A 18 1.60 16.98 11.00
CA ILE A 18 1.83 15.87 10.07
C ILE A 18 0.74 16.04 8.99
N PRO A 19 1.07 16.05 7.69
CA PRO A 19 0.04 16.06 6.64
C PRO A 19 -0.98 15.01 7.02
N GLU A 20 -2.24 15.42 7.20
CA GLU A 20 -3.28 14.64 7.89
C GLU A 20 -3.47 13.23 7.30
N HIS A 21 -2.97 13.03 6.08
CA HIS A 21 -3.05 11.80 5.30
C HIS A 21 -1.71 11.16 4.91
N GLY A 22 -0.56 11.73 5.29
CA GLY A 22 0.75 11.28 4.77
C GLY A 22 0.96 11.48 3.25
N GLN A 23 -0.03 12.04 2.55
CA GLN A 23 0.04 12.43 1.16
C GLN A 23 0.67 13.82 1.06
N VAL A 24 1.83 13.90 0.40
CA VAL A 24 2.57 15.16 0.22
C VAL A 24 2.36 15.72 -1.19
N LEU A 25 2.14 14.85 -2.16
CA LEU A 25 1.92 15.20 -3.57
C LEU A 25 0.43 15.31 -3.86
N TYR A 26 0.05 16.23 -4.76
CA TYR A 26 -1.32 16.30 -5.23
C TYR A 26 -1.75 15.00 -5.91
N SER A 27 -2.98 14.56 -5.62
CA SER A 27 -3.67 13.51 -6.32
C SER A 27 -5.14 13.92 -6.52
N PRO A 28 -5.75 13.66 -7.69
CA PRO A 28 -7.18 13.90 -7.93
C PRO A 28 -8.09 13.19 -6.91
N ALA A 29 -7.64 12.06 -6.35
CA ALA A 29 -8.38 11.29 -5.36
C ALA A 29 -8.22 11.79 -3.91
N MET A 30 -7.48 12.87 -3.67
CA MET A 30 -7.23 13.37 -2.31
C MET A 30 -8.52 13.76 -1.56
N GLY A 31 -9.55 14.23 -2.29
CA GLY A 31 -10.83 14.65 -1.70
C GLY A 31 -11.70 13.52 -1.14
N VAL A 32 -11.37 12.25 -1.40
CA VAL A 32 -12.10 11.08 -0.87
C VAL A 32 -11.35 10.35 0.25
N LEU A 33 -10.21 10.89 0.69
CA LEU A 33 -9.42 10.28 1.74
C LEU A 33 -10.15 10.32 3.09
N GLN A 34 -10.47 9.14 3.62
CA GLN A 34 -11.03 8.95 4.95
C GLN A 34 -10.34 7.75 5.63
N HIS A 35 -10.02 7.90 6.91
CA HIS A 35 -9.40 6.83 7.68
C HIS A 35 -10.45 6.00 8.40
N GLN A 36 -10.25 4.69 8.41
CA GLN A 36 -11.04 3.74 9.18
C GLN A 36 -10.14 2.71 9.83
N SER A 37 -10.51 2.25 11.02
CA SER A 37 -9.84 1.13 11.67
C SER A 37 -10.46 -0.18 11.19
N VAL A 38 -9.63 -1.06 10.63
CA VAL A 38 -10.05 -2.37 10.13
C VAL A 38 -9.19 -3.45 10.77
N VAL A 39 -9.81 -4.59 11.10
CA VAL A 39 -9.09 -5.78 11.56
C VAL A 39 -8.76 -6.63 10.33
N PHE A 40 -7.48 -6.98 10.16
CA PHE A 40 -7.07 -7.88 9.09
C PHE A 40 -7.56 -9.29 9.40
N LYS A 41 -8.20 -9.92 8.42
CA LYS A 41 -8.64 -11.31 8.50
C LYS A 41 -7.42 -12.20 8.27
N GLY A 42 -7.01 -12.94 9.31
CA GLY A 42 -5.88 -13.87 9.29
C GLY A 42 -6.30 -15.34 9.12
N MET A 43 -5.33 -16.25 9.06
CA MET A 43 -5.53 -17.69 8.85
C MET A 43 -6.35 -18.36 9.97
N PHE A 44 -6.23 -17.88 11.20
CA PHE A 44 -6.93 -18.41 12.38
C PHE A 44 -8.34 -17.83 12.56
N SER A 45 -8.71 -16.82 11.79
CA SER A 45 -10.08 -16.32 11.79
C SER A 45 -10.96 -17.34 11.07
N LEU A 46 -11.91 -17.94 11.77
CA LEU A 46 -12.84 -19.01 11.32
C LEU A 46 -13.63 -18.74 10.01
N ASN A 47 -13.45 -17.57 9.39
CA ASN A 47 -14.01 -17.22 8.08
C ASN A 47 -12.90 -17.12 7.04
N SER A 48 -12.72 -18.19 6.26
CA SER A 48 -11.89 -18.17 5.04
C SER A 48 -12.16 -16.90 4.22
N SER A 49 -11.12 -16.14 3.90
CA SER A 49 -11.26 -14.93 3.09
C SER A 49 -11.88 -15.29 1.74
N ALA A 50 -12.81 -14.47 1.28
CA ALA A 50 -13.38 -14.59 -0.05
C ALA A 50 -12.34 -14.42 -1.20
N TYR A 51 -11.12 -14.00 -0.85
CA TYR A 51 -9.99 -13.77 -1.73
C TYR A 51 -8.92 -14.87 -1.65
N SER A 52 -9.16 -15.90 -0.83
CA SER A 52 -8.23 -17.01 -0.60
C SER A 52 -8.60 -18.24 -1.42
N GLY A 53 -7.61 -19.10 -1.62
CA GLY A 53 -7.76 -20.38 -2.30
C GLY A 53 -7.59 -20.30 -3.82
N PRO A 54 -7.68 -21.47 -4.49
CA PRO A 54 -7.46 -21.57 -5.93
C PRO A 54 -8.32 -20.60 -6.75
N PRO A 55 -7.84 -20.12 -7.90
CA PRO A 55 -8.64 -19.31 -8.82
C PRO A 55 -9.91 -20.03 -9.27
N THR A 56 -11.04 -19.64 -8.68
CA THR A 56 -12.38 -20.01 -9.16
C THR A 56 -13.02 -18.83 -9.88
N LYS A 57 -14.12 -19.08 -10.60
CA LYS A 57 -14.92 -18.01 -11.21
C LYS A 57 -15.37 -16.99 -10.16
N GLU A 58 -15.82 -17.42 -8.98
CA GLU A 58 -16.26 -16.49 -7.94
C GLU A 58 -15.10 -15.70 -7.33
N SER A 59 -13.98 -16.37 -7.02
CA SER A 59 -12.82 -15.70 -6.43
C SER A 59 -12.21 -14.69 -7.40
N ASN A 60 -12.11 -15.04 -8.69
CA ASN A 60 -11.61 -14.14 -9.72
C ASN A 60 -12.52 -12.92 -9.91
N ALA A 61 -13.84 -13.10 -9.88
CA ALA A 61 -14.76 -11.98 -9.94
C ALA A 61 -14.56 -10.99 -8.77
N LYS A 62 -14.35 -11.50 -7.55
CA LYS A 62 -14.08 -10.65 -6.37
C LYS A 62 -12.76 -9.90 -6.47
N TRP A 63 -11.72 -10.55 -6.98
CA TRP A 63 -10.43 -9.90 -7.22
C TRP A 63 -10.54 -8.80 -8.29
N GLU A 64 -11.20 -9.08 -9.41
CA GLU A 64 -11.43 -8.11 -10.47
C GLU A 64 -12.29 -6.92 -10.01
N GLU A 65 -13.28 -7.13 -9.13
CA GLU A 65 -14.11 -6.04 -8.57
C GLU A 65 -13.27 -4.94 -7.90
N LEU A 66 -12.09 -5.28 -7.37
CA LEU A 66 -11.21 -4.31 -6.69
C LEU A 66 -10.60 -3.25 -7.61
N TYR A 67 -10.46 -3.53 -8.92
CA TYR A 67 -9.73 -2.65 -9.85
C TYR A 67 -10.30 -2.61 -11.29
N SER A 68 -11.34 -3.39 -11.61
CA SER A 68 -11.85 -3.58 -12.99
C SER A 68 -12.45 -2.34 -13.64
N PHE A 69 -12.74 -1.27 -12.88
CA PHE A 69 -13.07 0.04 -13.45
C PHE A 69 -11.89 0.65 -14.22
N GLY A 70 -10.66 0.15 -14.00
CA GLY A 70 -9.50 0.38 -14.84
C GLY A 70 -8.97 1.81 -14.77
N ILE A 71 -8.93 2.44 -15.93
CA ILE A 71 -8.33 3.76 -16.16
C ILE A 71 -9.39 4.84 -15.91
N SER A 72 -9.00 5.89 -15.19
CA SER A 72 -9.82 7.05 -14.88
C SER A 72 -9.56 8.22 -15.84
N ALA A 73 -10.58 9.03 -16.05
CA ALA A 73 -10.46 10.32 -16.73
C ALA A 73 -10.44 11.44 -15.69
N ILE A 74 -9.53 12.39 -15.85
CA ILE A 74 -9.43 13.60 -15.01
C ILE A 74 -9.47 14.86 -15.86
N SER A 75 -9.92 15.97 -15.27
CA SER A 75 -10.01 17.26 -15.93
C SER A 75 -8.63 17.90 -16.16
N THR A 76 -8.54 18.86 -17.08
CA THR A 76 -7.35 19.72 -17.27
C THR A 76 -6.87 20.34 -15.96
N LYS A 77 -7.79 20.76 -15.09
CA LYS A 77 -7.45 21.41 -13.82
C LYS A 77 -6.74 20.43 -12.89
N GLU A 78 -7.26 19.22 -12.75
CA GLU A 78 -6.64 18.17 -11.90
C GLU A 78 -5.29 17.74 -12.50
N ALA A 79 -5.24 17.50 -13.81
CA ALA A 79 -4.02 17.12 -14.50
C ALA A 79 -2.90 18.18 -14.36
N SER A 80 -3.25 19.48 -14.40
CA SER A 80 -2.27 20.58 -14.26
C SER A 80 -1.64 20.69 -12.87
N GLN A 81 -2.22 20.04 -11.85
CA GLN A 81 -1.72 20.06 -10.48
C GLN A 81 -0.80 18.86 -10.17
N MET A 82 -0.78 17.85 -11.05
CA MET A 82 0.07 16.68 -10.89
C MET A 82 1.54 16.99 -11.18
N ILE A 83 2.45 16.35 -10.43
CA ILE A 83 3.89 16.50 -10.63
C ILE A 83 4.38 15.81 -11.91
N ASN A 84 3.84 14.62 -12.22
CA ASN A 84 4.11 13.89 -13.45
C ASN A 84 2.99 14.21 -14.47
N HIS A 85 3.36 14.53 -15.70
CA HIS A 85 2.40 14.81 -16.77
C HIS A 85 1.87 13.51 -17.39
N THR A 86 0.60 13.51 -17.77
CA THR A 86 -0.06 12.41 -18.48
C THR A 86 -0.63 12.87 -19.82
N LEU A 87 -1.05 11.93 -20.65
CA LEU A 87 -1.59 12.21 -21.98
C LEU A 87 -3.08 12.59 -21.95
N PRO A 88 -3.52 13.49 -22.85
CA PRO A 88 -4.93 13.76 -23.07
C PRO A 88 -5.63 12.54 -23.70
N ILE A 89 -6.93 12.40 -23.43
CA ILE A 89 -7.76 11.36 -24.03
C ILE A 89 -8.15 11.75 -25.46
N PRO A 90 -7.86 10.93 -26.49
CA PRO A 90 -8.29 11.20 -27.86
C PRO A 90 -9.81 11.37 -27.95
N GLY A 91 -10.27 12.46 -28.57
CA GLY A 91 -11.70 12.75 -28.75
C GLY A 91 -12.42 13.31 -27.53
N GLN A 92 -11.75 13.52 -26.40
CA GLN A 92 -12.33 14.13 -25.20
C GLN A 92 -11.56 15.39 -24.79
N HIS A 93 -12.06 16.55 -25.23
CA HIS A 93 -11.40 17.82 -24.96
C HIS A 93 -11.38 18.12 -23.45
N GLY A 94 -10.20 18.48 -22.93
CA GLY A 94 -10.03 18.81 -21.52
C GLY A 94 -9.99 17.62 -20.56
N SER A 95 -9.90 16.40 -21.08
CA SER A 95 -9.78 15.17 -20.29
C SER A 95 -8.44 14.49 -20.49
N TYR A 96 -7.90 13.93 -19.41
CA TYR A 96 -6.58 13.30 -19.34
C TYR A 96 -6.69 11.91 -18.72
N ILE A 97 -5.81 11.00 -19.15
CA ILE A 97 -5.78 9.60 -18.74
C ILE A 97 -5.02 9.47 -17.41
N THR A 98 -5.58 8.81 -16.40
CA THR A 98 -4.86 8.45 -15.16
C THR A 98 -5.32 7.10 -14.61
N SER A 99 -4.59 6.51 -13.67
CA SER A 99 -5.08 5.51 -12.70
C SER A 99 -4.46 5.84 -11.35
N LEU A 100 -4.80 5.07 -10.32
CA LEU A 100 -4.14 5.16 -9.01
C LEU A 100 -3.25 3.93 -8.79
N SER A 101 -2.08 4.17 -8.20
CA SER A 101 -1.07 3.15 -7.87
C SER A 101 -1.68 1.92 -7.17
N VAL A 102 -2.55 2.11 -6.18
CA VAL A 102 -3.21 1.00 -5.45
C VAL A 102 -3.92 -0.01 -6.35
N PHE A 103 -4.59 0.45 -7.42
CA PHE A 103 -5.33 -0.46 -8.31
C PHE A 103 -4.39 -1.26 -9.21
N HIS A 104 -3.31 -0.62 -9.69
CA HIS A 104 -2.26 -1.34 -10.42
C HIS A 104 -1.57 -2.38 -9.52
N MET A 105 -1.26 -2.02 -8.27
CA MET A 105 -0.65 -2.96 -7.31
C MET A 105 -1.57 -4.15 -7.01
N LEU A 106 -2.88 -3.94 -6.91
CA LEU A 106 -3.85 -5.03 -6.74
C LEU A 106 -3.96 -5.92 -7.98
N HIS A 107 -3.93 -5.32 -9.18
CA HIS A 107 -3.86 -6.07 -10.45
C HIS A 107 -2.60 -6.95 -10.52
N CYS A 108 -1.41 -6.38 -10.26
CA CYS A 108 -0.16 -7.13 -10.24
C CYS A 108 -0.18 -8.27 -9.21
N LEU A 109 -0.74 -8.03 -8.02
CA LEU A 109 -0.90 -9.07 -7.01
C LEU A 109 -1.81 -10.20 -7.49
N ASN A 110 -2.90 -9.88 -8.20
CA ASN A 110 -3.77 -10.91 -8.77
C ASN A 110 -3.08 -11.69 -9.92
N VAL A 111 -2.27 -11.02 -10.76
CA VAL A 111 -1.44 -11.71 -11.77
C VAL A 111 -0.47 -12.69 -11.10
N MET A 112 0.19 -12.29 -10.01
CA MET A 112 1.07 -13.18 -9.25
C MET A 112 0.30 -14.34 -8.63
N ARG A 113 -0.90 -14.10 -8.09
CA ARG A 113 -1.79 -15.16 -7.57
C ARG A 113 -2.07 -16.21 -8.65
N HIS A 114 -2.43 -15.80 -9.87
CA HIS A 114 -2.62 -16.73 -10.98
C HIS A 114 -1.35 -17.54 -11.30
N ALA A 115 -0.21 -16.86 -11.45
CA ALA A 115 1.07 -17.52 -11.75
C ALA A 115 1.50 -18.54 -10.69
N ILE A 116 1.19 -18.28 -9.41
CA ILE A 116 1.50 -19.21 -8.31
C ILE A 116 0.61 -20.45 -8.36
N TYR A 117 -0.69 -20.29 -8.60
CA TYR A 117 -1.62 -21.42 -8.69
C TYR A 117 -1.49 -22.24 -9.98
N GLU A 118 -0.98 -21.64 -11.06
CA GLU A 118 -0.64 -22.32 -12.32
C GLU A 118 0.81 -22.85 -12.32
N GLY A 119 1.57 -22.58 -11.26
CA GLY A 119 2.97 -22.97 -11.09
C GLY A 119 3.19 -24.47 -10.82
N PRO A 120 4.44 -24.88 -10.53
CA PRO A 120 4.77 -26.27 -10.25
C PRO A 120 3.99 -26.83 -9.06
N ASP A 121 3.81 -28.15 -9.01
CA ASP A 121 3.19 -28.81 -7.87
C ASP A 121 3.94 -28.45 -6.57
N TRP A 122 3.24 -27.75 -5.67
CA TRP A 122 3.76 -27.34 -4.36
C TRP A 122 3.86 -28.51 -3.35
N LEU A 123 3.86 -29.74 -3.86
CA LEU A 123 3.97 -30.97 -3.09
C LEU A 123 5.44 -31.13 -2.65
N ASP A 124 5.66 -31.44 -1.37
CA ASP A 124 6.98 -31.61 -0.73
C ASP A 124 7.80 -30.33 -0.46
N ILE A 125 7.15 -29.18 -0.28
CA ILE A 125 7.81 -27.93 0.08
C ILE A 125 7.57 -27.59 1.57
N ASP A 126 8.60 -27.03 2.23
CA ASP A 126 8.57 -26.52 3.61
C ASP A 126 7.26 -25.77 3.94
N GLU A 127 6.80 -25.83 5.19
CA GLU A 127 5.52 -25.25 5.63
C GLU A 127 5.41 -23.76 5.30
N LEU A 128 6.54 -23.03 5.32
CA LEU A 128 6.63 -21.61 4.96
C LEU A 128 6.34 -21.34 3.47
N MET A 129 6.51 -22.35 2.63
CA MET A 129 6.38 -22.29 1.18
C MET A 129 5.20 -23.14 0.67
N ALA A 130 4.48 -23.81 1.56
CA ALA A 130 3.24 -24.48 1.25
C ALA A 130 2.23 -23.49 0.65
N ILE A 131 1.41 -23.95 -0.30
CA ILE A 131 0.45 -23.09 -1.00
C ILE A 131 -0.53 -22.37 -0.05
N SER A 132 -0.86 -22.99 1.09
CA SER A 132 -1.66 -22.35 2.15
C SER A 132 -0.94 -21.16 2.79
N HIS A 133 0.38 -21.24 2.95
CA HIS A 133 1.21 -20.15 3.47
C HIS A 133 1.28 -18.99 2.46
N VAL A 134 1.54 -19.33 1.20
CA VAL A 134 1.63 -18.35 0.11
C VAL A 134 0.28 -17.63 -0.11
N ASP A 135 -0.84 -18.37 -0.10
CA ASP A 135 -2.18 -17.79 -0.27
C ASP A 135 -2.51 -16.76 0.83
N HIS A 136 -2.22 -17.06 2.10
CA HIS A 136 -2.48 -16.09 3.15
C HIS A 136 -1.57 -14.87 3.04
N CYS A 137 -0.32 -15.05 2.57
CA CYS A 137 0.59 -13.94 2.31
C CYS A 137 0.03 -13.02 1.22
N ILE A 138 -0.50 -13.59 0.13
CA ILE A 138 -1.20 -12.83 -0.92
C ILE A 138 -2.38 -12.05 -0.32
N ASN A 139 -3.23 -12.70 0.49
CA ASN A 139 -4.37 -12.01 1.11
C ASN A 139 -3.93 -10.95 2.15
N ALA A 140 -2.84 -11.16 2.88
CA ALA A 140 -2.29 -10.17 3.81
C ALA A 140 -1.74 -8.94 3.06
N ILE A 141 -1.02 -9.14 1.95
CA ILE A 141 -0.53 -8.06 1.09
C ILE A 141 -1.71 -7.31 0.48
N ARG A 142 -2.75 -8.01 -0.02
CA ARG A 142 -3.99 -7.38 -0.53
C ARG A 142 -4.62 -6.46 0.52
N GLN A 143 -4.77 -6.95 1.75
CA GLN A 143 -5.31 -6.15 2.86
C GLN A 143 -4.43 -4.94 3.18
N SER A 144 -3.10 -5.11 3.17
CA SER A 144 -2.15 -4.02 3.35
C SER A 144 -2.28 -2.96 2.25
N LEU A 145 -2.35 -3.37 0.97
CA LEU A 145 -2.50 -2.46 -0.17
C LEU A 145 -3.79 -1.64 -0.07
N MET A 146 -4.91 -2.28 0.31
CA MET A 146 -6.18 -1.59 0.51
C MET A 146 -6.19 -0.68 1.74
N CYS A 147 -5.48 -1.07 2.81
CA CYS A 147 -5.40 -0.30 4.04
C CYS A 147 -4.55 0.97 3.86
N SER A 148 -3.42 0.86 3.16
CA SER A 148 -2.56 2.01 2.87
C SER A 148 -3.03 2.84 1.67
N ALA A 149 -3.74 2.21 0.74
CA ALA A 149 -4.29 2.77 -0.50
C ALA A 149 -3.46 3.91 -1.11
N ASP A 150 -2.36 3.56 -1.77
CA ASP A 150 -1.53 4.56 -2.46
C ASP A 150 -2.32 5.22 -3.61
N ILE A 151 -2.73 6.46 -3.39
CA ILE A 151 -3.49 7.27 -4.35
C ILE A 151 -2.59 8.05 -5.31
N THR A 152 -1.30 7.73 -5.41
CA THR A 152 -0.41 8.37 -6.39
C THR A 152 -0.96 8.15 -7.80
N PRO A 153 -1.21 9.22 -8.58
CA PRO A 153 -1.70 9.08 -9.93
C PRO A 153 -0.59 8.55 -10.83
N LEU A 154 -0.83 7.41 -11.46
CA LEU A 154 0.04 6.90 -12.52
C LEU A 154 -0.20 7.74 -13.79
N VAL A 155 0.75 7.72 -14.73
CA VAL A 155 0.65 8.53 -15.97
C VAL A 155 0.79 7.66 -17.20
N TRP A 156 0.32 8.16 -18.34
CA TRP A 156 0.44 7.47 -19.63
C TRP A 156 1.43 8.21 -20.49
N ALA A 157 2.31 7.48 -21.16
CA ALA A 157 3.30 8.03 -22.07
C ALA A 157 3.41 7.22 -23.35
N ARG A 158 3.82 7.89 -24.43
CA ARG A 158 4.11 7.24 -25.70
C ARG A 158 5.51 6.62 -25.64
N GLN A 159 5.57 5.32 -25.82
CA GLN A 159 6.80 4.55 -25.88
C GLN A 159 7.57 4.89 -27.16
N ARG A 160 8.88 5.12 -27.03
CA ARG A 160 9.72 5.54 -28.18
C ARG A 160 9.91 4.45 -29.23
N HIS A 161 9.90 3.18 -28.83
CA HIS A 161 10.24 2.06 -29.70
C HIS A 161 9.10 1.62 -30.62
N ASP A 162 7.86 1.59 -30.13
CA ASP A 162 6.69 1.11 -30.87
C ASP A 162 5.60 2.18 -31.05
N GLY A 163 5.79 3.37 -30.48
CA GLY A 163 4.81 4.46 -30.51
C GLY A 163 3.54 4.18 -29.73
N LYS A 164 3.44 3.07 -28.97
CA LYS A 164 2.23 2.73 -28.20
C LYS A 164 2.17 3.56 -26.93
N VAL A 165 0.96 3.91 -26.53
CA VAL A 165 0.72 4.56 -25.24
C VAL A 165 0.62 3.47 -24.17
N LYS A 166 1.42 3.61 -23.11
CA LYS A 166 1.41 2.70 -21.96
C LYS A 166 1.38 3.50 -20.67
N GLU A 167 0.83 2.88 -19.63
CA GLU A 167 0.96 3.36 -18.27
C GLU A 167 2.44 3.34 -17.84
N VAL A 168 2.83 4.31 -17.03
CA VAL A 168 4.16 4.50 -16.49
C VAL A 168 4.02 4.57 -14.98
N MET A 169 4.65 3.60 -14.31
CA MET A 169 4.68 3.52 -12.85
C MET A 169 5.88 4.26 -12.23
N GLU A 170 6.86 4.64 -13.04
CA GLU A 170 8.05 5.39 -12.62
C GLU A 170 7.67 6.87 -12.40
N VAL A 171 6.79 7.10 -11.42
CA VAL A 171 6.30 8.42 -10.99
C VAL A 171 6.73 8.71 -9.56
N VAL A 172 6.56 9.95 -9.12
CA VAL A 172 6.92 10.31 -7.74
C VAL A 172 5.79 9.89 -6.80
N HIS A 173 6.10 9.06 -5.80
CA HIS A 173 5.15 8.61 -4.78
C HIS A 173 5.29 9.38 -3.47
N SER A 174 4.19 9.49 -2.71
CA SER A 174 4.23 9.98 -1.32
C SER A 174 4.43 8.79 -0.37
N CYS A 175 5.67 8.56 0.07
CA CYS A 175 6.00 7.43 0.94
C CYS A 175 6.34 7.87 2.37
N ARG A 176 6.13 6.95 3.33
CA ARG A 176 6.82 7.02 4.62
C ARG A 176 8.32 6.81 4.39
N ASN A 177 9.17 7.50 5.15
CA ASN A 177 10.61 7.28 5.05
C ASN A 177 10.96 5.87 5.58
N PHE A 178 11.19 4.94 4.65
CA PHE A 178 11.45 3.54 4.98
C PHE A 178 12.76 3.35 5.74
N ASP A 179 13.79 4.15 5.47
CA ASP A 179 15.07 4.05 6.17
C ASP A 179 14.92 4.37 7.65
N LEU A 180 14.14 5.40 8.00
CA LEU A 180 13.86 5.73 9.40
C LEU A 180 13.06 4.63 10.10
N VAL A 181 12.07 4.04 9.41
CA VAL A 181 11.30 2.88 9.94
C VAL A 181 12.23 1.68 10.16
N ARG A 182 13.09 1.38 9.19
CA ARG A 182 14.07 0.29 9.27
C ARG A 182 15.07 0.53 10.40
N GLN A 183 15.59 1.75 10.54
CA GLN A 183 16.50 2.11 11.62
C GLN A 183 15.84 1.95 12.99
N TRP A 184 14.57 2.36 13.14
CA TRP A 184 13.81 2.14 14.37
C TRP A 184 13.78 0.65 14.75
N GLY A 185 13.54 -0.24 13.78
CA GLY A 185 13.52 -1.69 13.96
C GLY A 185 14.89 -2.26 14.31
N LEU A 186 15.94 -1.86 13.60
CA LEU A 186 17.31 -2.31 13.87
C LEU A 186 17.80 -1.94 15.27
N GLN A 187 17.51 -0.72 15.72
CA GLN A 187 17.88 -0.27 17.07
C GLN A 187 17.17 -1.05 18.18
N ARG A 188 16.06 -1.73 17.86
CA ARG A 188 15.19 -2.45 18.79
C ARG A 188 15.12 -3.95 18.49
N GLN A 189 16.04 -4.47 17.67
CA GLN A 189 16.07 -5.87 17.32
C GLN A 189 16.20 -6.72 18.59
N LEU A 190 15.31 -7.69 18.75
CA LEU A 190 15.43 -8.69 19.79
C LEU A 190 16.68 -9.52 19.53
N LYS A 191 17.63 -9.50 20.47
CA LYS A 191 18.96 -10.14 20.32
C LYS A 191 19.00 -11.58 20.83
N THR A 192 17.93 -12.03 21.46
CA THR A 192 17.83 -13.33 22.12
C THR A 192 16.52 -14.00 21.71
N ASP A 193 16.52 -15.31 21.62
CA ASP A 193 15.26 -16.04 21.50
C ASP A 193 14.39 -15.80 22.74
N PHE A 194 13.08 -15.89 22.55
CA PHE A 194 12.13 -15.85 23.64
C PHE A 194 11.36 -17.16 23.69
N ASP A 195 11.09 -17.62 24.91
CA ASP A 195 10.29 -18.82 25.18
C ASP A 195 8.84 -18.55 24.80
N ARG A 196 8.33 -19.28 23.80
CA ARG A 196 6.98 -19.10 23.25
C ARG A 196 5.89 -19.68 24.14
N ASP A 197 6.25 -20.56 25.08
CA ASP A 197 5.29 -21.26 25.94
C ASP A 197 5.16 -20.59 27.33
N ARG A 198 6.05 -19.64 27.64
CA ARG A 198 6.10 -18.98 28.94
C ARG A 198 5.18 -17.76 29.03
N VAL A 199 4.19 -17.85 29.92
CA VAL A 199 3.33 -16.72 30.34
C VAL A 199 4.14 -15.75 31.24
N VAL A 200 4.11 -14.46 30.91
CA VAL A 200 4.78 -13.41 31.70
C VAL A 200 3.79 -12.79 32.67
N THR A 201 3.79 -13.23 33.93
CA THR A 201 2.85 -12.74 34.95
C THR A 201 3.26 -11.41 35.58
N SER A 202 4.52 -10.99 35.43
CA SER A 202 5.05 -9.72 35.93
C SER A 202 4.91 -8.57 34.91
N ASP A 203 3.95 -8.66 34.00
CA ASP A 203 3.71 -7.66 32.97
C ASP A 203 2.95 -6.44 33.53
N PRO A 204 3.51 -5.22 33.47
CA PRO A 204 2.84 -3.99 33.91
C PRO A 204 1.52 -3.68 33.18
N LEU A 205 1.32 -4.22 31.97
CA LEU A 205 0.08 -4.04 31.20
C LEU A 205 -0.96 -5.14 31.48
N GLY A 206 -0.57 -6.22 32.17
CA GLY A 206 -1.44 -7.35 32.47
C GLY A 206 -1.87 -8.16 31.24
N TRP A 207 -1.18 -8.05 30.11
CA TRP A 207 -1.46 -8.76 28.87
C TRP A 207 -0.68 -10.06 28.72
N GLY A 208 0.26 -10.33 29.62
CA GLY A 208 1.09 -11.53 29.56
C GLY A 208 0.30 -12.85 29.58
N SER A 209 -0.98 -12.85 29.96
CA SER A 209 -1.90 -13.99 29.88
C SER A 209 -3.04 -13.83 28.86
N THR A 210 -2.99 -12.82 27.98
CA THR A 210 -4.02 -12.59 26.97
C THR A 210 -3.99 -13.68 25.90
N SER A 211 -5.11 -14.38 25.72
CA SER A 211 -5.34 -15.30 24.61
C SER A 211 -6.24 -14.64 23.56
N ILE A 212 -5.91 -14.83 22.29
CA ILE A 212 -6.81 -14.48 21.18
C ILE A 212 -7.86 -15.61 21.08
N PRO A 213 -9.17 -15.31 20.95
CA PRO A 213 -10.23 -16.30 20.76
C PRO A 213 -10.08 -17.14 19.49
#